data_AF-A0A7Z9WRR2-F1
#
_entry.id   AF-A0A7Z9WRR2-F1
#
_cell.length_a   1.000
_cell.length_b   1.000
_cell.length_c   1.000
_cell.angle_alpha   90.00
_cell.angle_beta   90.00
_cell.angle_gamma   90.00
#
_symmetry.space_group_name_H-M   'P 1'
#
loop_
_entity.id
_entity.type
_entity.pdbx_description
1 polymer ?
#
loop_
_entity_poly.entity_id
_entity_poly.type
_entity_poly.pdbx_seq_one_letter_code
_entity_poly.pdbx_strand_id
1 'polypeptide(L)'
;MEFITLSDIPVDELVQIEQAEIDEANRYVERVLLQKGIPITIDLQANIHLKDLAKTYATYRAFLKKYTSAGNENEYGVKLKHYEKLVKDMENSITKETLGITDEITSIFGTFKIGRG
;
A
#
# COMPACT_ATOMS: atom_id res chain seq x y z
N MET A 1 -12.70 4.10 0.39
CA MET A 1 -12.43 3.85 -1.05
C MET A 1 -11.91 2.43 -1.19
N GLU A 2 -12.21 1.67 -2.25
CA GLU A 2 -11.80 0.25 -2.35
C GLU A 2 -10.57 0.10 -3.25
N PHE A 3 -9.44 -0.34 -2.68
CA PHE A 3 -8.20 -0.62 -3.44
C PHE A 3 -8.08 -2.11 -3.74
N ILE A 4 -8.50 -2.96 -2.80
CA ILE A 4 -8.50 -4.41 -2.91
C ILE A 4 -9.84 -5.01 -2.48
N THR A 5 -10.12 -6.20 -2.97
CA THR A 5 -11.27 -7.03 -2.58
C THR A 5 -10.78 -8.41 -2.11
N LEU A 6 -11.66 -9.21 -1.50
CA LEU A 6 -11.33 -10.57 -1.09
C LEU A 6 -10.78 -11.44 -2.22
N SER A 7 -11.19 -11.19 -3.47
CA SER A 7 -10.69 -11.92 -4.65
C SER A 7 -9.26 -11.55 -5.05
N ASP A 8 -8.75 -10.40 -4.58
CA ASP A 8 -7.41 -9.91 -4.94
C ASP A 8 -6.30 -10.47 -4.02
N ILE A 9 -6.71 -11.12 -2.94
CA ILE A 9 -5.84 -11.65 -1.89
C ILE A 9 -5.44 -13.10 -2.23
N PRO A 10 -4.14 -13.43 -2.20
CA PRO A 10 -3.72 -14.82 -2.32
C PRO A 10 -4.28 -15.61 -1.13
N VAL A 11 -4.91 -16.74 -1.41
CA VAL A 11 -5.41 -17.66 -0.38
C VAL A 11 -4.19 -18.21 0.37
N ASP A 12 -3.93 -17.69 1.57
CA ASP A 12 -2.84 -18.17 2.43
C ASP A 12 -3.39 -19.27 3.35
N GLU A 13 -2.79 -20.46 3.28
CA GLU A 13 -3.28 -21.65 3.98
C GLU A 13 -3.20 -21.52 5.52
N LEU A 14 -2.42 -20.54 6.01
CA LEU A 14 -2.18 -20.33 7.44
C LEU A 14 -3.19 -19.36 8.08
N VAL A 15 -3.75 -18.43 7.31
CA VAL A 15 -4.60 -17.36 7.84
C VAL A 15 -5.80 -17.11 6.94
N GLN A 16 -6.98 -17.07 7.54
CA GLN A 16 -8.20 -16.69 6.85
C GLN A 16 -8.31 -15.17 6.88
N ILE A 17 -8.34 -14.54 5.72
CA ILE A 17 -8.52 -13.10 5.56
C ILE A 17 -10.01 -12.84 5.34
N GLU A 18 -10.64 -12.11 6.26
CA GLU A 18 -12.06 -11.76 6.18
C GLU A 18 -12.24 -10.34 5.63
N GLN A 19 -13.48 -9.99 5.24
CA GLN A 19 -13.81 -8.67 4.70
C GLN A 19 -13.44 -7.52 5.67
N ALA A 20 -13.44 -7.79 6.98
CA ALA A 20 -13.03 -6.82 8.00
C ALA A 20 -11.53 -6.44 7.89
N GLU A 21 -10.67 -7.37 7.49
CA GLU A 21 -9.25 -7.11 7.27
C GLU A 21 -9.02 -6.32 5.98
N ILE A 22 -9.83 -6.58 4.95
CA ILE A 22 -9.84 -5.83 3.69
C ILE A 22 -10.27 -4.38 3.90
N ASP A 23 -11.35 -4.16 4.66
CA ASP A 23 -11.86 -2.81 4.95
C ASP A 23 -10.83 -2.00 5.74
N GLU A 24 -10.20 -2.62 6.76
CA GLU A 24 -9.14 -1.98 7.52
C GLU A 24 -7.90 -1.70 6.67
N ALA A 25 -7.52 -2.60 5.76
CA ALA A 25 -6.41 -2.40 4.85
C ALA A 25 -6.65 -1.26 3.86
N ASN A 26 -7.85 -1.19 3.28
CA ASN A 26 -8.24 -0.07 2.43
C ASN A 26 -8.17 1.26 3.19
N ARG A 27 -8.70 1.32 4.42
CA ARG A 27 -8.58 2.51 5.29
C ARG A 27 -7.15 2.86 5.65
N TYR A 28 -6.29 1.86 5.84
CA TYR A 28 -4.87 2.07 6.12
C TYR A 28 -4.19 2.79 4.95
N VAL A 29 -4.41 2.32 3.72
CA VAL A 29 -3.88 2.96 2.52
C VAL A 29 -4.40 4.40 2.38
N GLU A 30 -5.69 4.65 2.64
CA GLU A 30 -6.24 6.01 2.65
C GLU A 30 -5.51 6.90 3.67
N ARG A 31 -5.23 6.40 4.88
CA ARG A 31 -4.46 7.15 5.89
C ARG A 31 -3.04 7.44 5.45
N VAL A 32 -2.35 6.48 4.84
CA VAL A 32 -0.98 6.66 4.34
C VAL A 32 -0.96 7.77 3.28
N LEU A 33 -1.90 7.73 2.32
CA LEU A 33 -2.02 8.76 1.29
C LEU A 33 -2.29 10.15 1.92
N LEU A 34 -3.20 10.23 2.89
CA LEU A 34 -3.48 11.47 3.61
C LEU A 34 -2.26 12.01 4.38
N GLN A 35 -1.52 11.14 5.06
CA GLN A 35 -0.29 11.52 5.78
C GLN A 35 0.81 12.03 4.84
N LYS A 36 0.89 11.46 3.62
CA LYS A 36 1.83 11.90 2.58
C LYS A 36 1.33 13.13 1.81
N GLY A 37 0.15 13.66 2.13
CA GLY A 37 -0.45 14.80 1.42
C GLY A 37 -0.80 14.49 -0.04
N ILE A 38 -1.14 13.23 -0.32
CA ILE A 38 -1.47 12.74 -1.65
C ILE A 38 -2.99 12.73 -1.81
N PRO A 39 -3.56 13.45 -2.80
CA PRO A 39 -5.00 13.45 -3.02
C PRO A 39 -5.46 12.05 -3.44
N ILE A 40 -6.47 11.53 -2.74
CA ILE A 40 -7.04 10.22 -3.06
C ILE A 40 -7.89 10.36 -4.34
N THR A 41 -7.38 9.85 -5.46
CA THR A 41 -8.06 9.88 -6.76
C THR A 41 -8.44 8.47 -7.22
N ILE A 42 -9.39 8.36 -8.15
CA ILE A 42 -9.85 7.07 -8.69
C ILE A 42 -8.70 6.33 -9.39
N ASP A 43 -7.76 7.06 -10.00
CA ASP A 43 -6.59 6.49 -10.66
C ASP A 43 -5.66 5.72 -9.70
N LEU A 44 -5.56 6.19 -8.45
CA LEU A 44 -4.81 5.53 -7.39
C LEU A 44 -5.41 4.18 -6.97
N GLN A 45 -6.69 3.93 -7.22
CA GLN A 45 -7.29 2.61 -6.96
C GLN A 45 -6.71 1.53 -7.86
N ALA A 46 -6.29 1.89 -9.08
CA ALA A 46 -5.68 0.95 -10.02
C ALA A 46 -4.18 0.77 -9.79
N ASN A 47 -3.56 1.61 -8.95
CA ASN A 47 -2.13 1.60 -8.74
C ASN A 47 -1.65 0.31 -8.05
N ILE A 48 -0.72 -0.38 -8.71
CA ILE A 48 -0.20 -1.67 -8.26
C ILE A 48 0.46 -1.57 -6.89
N HIS A 49 1.18 -0.48 -6.60
CA HIS A 49 1.86 -0.30 -5.32
C HIS A 49 0.88 -0.12 -4.15
N LEU A 50 -0.24 0.59 -4.38
CA LEU A 50 -1.27 0.78 -3.35
C LEU A 50 -2.07 -0.50 -3.11
N LYS A 51 -2.33 -1.27 -4.18
CA LYS A 51 -2.92 -2.60 -4.06
C LYS A 51 -2.01 -3.54 -3.28
N ASP A 52 -0.72 -3.55 -3.59
CA ASP A 52 0.25 -4.42 -2.94
C ASP A 52 0.41 -4.08 -1.44
N LEU A 53 0.43 -2.79 -1.09
CA LEU A 53 0.40 -2.33 0.30
C LEU A 53 -0.87 -2.83 1.01
N ALA A 54 -2.04 -2.66 0.39
CA ALA A 54 -3.30 -3.08 1.00
C ALA A 54 -3.35 -4.60 1.20
N LYS A 55 -2.89 -5.39 0.23
CA LYS A 55 -2.80 -6.86 0.36
C LYS A 55 -1.89 -7.26 1.52
N THR A 56 -0.69 -6.69 1.54
CA THR A 56 0.31 -7.00 2.57
C THR A 56 -0.20 -6.63 3.96
N TYR A 57 -0.89 -5.50 4.09
CA TYR A 57 -1.50 -5.08 5.36
C TYR A 57 -2.67 -5.98 5.79
N ALA A 58 -3.55 -6.38 4.85
CA ALA A 58 -4.63 -7.31 5.14
C ALA A 58 -4.09 -8.66 5.67
N THR A 59 -3.05 -9.18 5.01
CA THR A 59 -2.36 -10.39 5.44
C THR A 59 -1.71 -10.21 6.81
N TYR A 60 -0.99 -9.10 7.04
CA TYR A 60 -0.41 -8.77 8.35
C TYR A 60 -1.46 -8.79 9.47
N ARG A 61 -2.63 -8.18 9.24
CA ARG A 61 -3.75 -8.16 10.20
C ARG A 61 -4.31 -9.54 10.48
N ALA A 62 -4.46 -10.39 9.46
CA ALA A 62 -4.91 -11.77 9.65
C ALA A 62 -3.90 -12.58 10.48
N PHE A 63 -2.61 -12.43 10.22
CA PHE A 63 -1.53 -13.01 11.03
C PHE A 63 -1.54 -12.48 12.47
N LEU A 64 -1.76 -11.17 12.67
CA LEU A 64 -1.88 -10.57 14.01
C LEU A 64 -3.07 -11.15 14.77
N LYS A 65 -4.24 -11.25 14.14
CA LYS A 65 -5.46 -11.83 14.74
C LYS A 65 -5.23 -13.29 15.16
N LYS A 66 -4.59 -14.08 14.30
CA LYS A 66 -4.22 -15.48 14.59
C LYS A 66 -3.17 -15.58 15.68
N TYR A 67 -2.15 -14.72 15.68
CA TYR A 67 -1.13 -14.64 16.72
C TYR A 67 -1.76 -14.35 18.09
N THR A 68 -2.61 -13.31 18.18
CA THR A 68 -3.32 -12.94 19.41
C THR A 68 -4.28 -14.04 19.89
N SER A 69 -4.91 -14.76 18.97
CA SER A 69 -5.87 -15.83 19.32
C SER A 69 -5.19 -17.14 19.73
N ALA A 70 -4.06 -17.49 19.10
CA ALA A 70 -3.35 -18.75 19.35
C ALA A 70 -2.28 -18.64 20.44
N GLY A 71 -1.84 -17.42 20.80
CA GLY A 71 -0.78 -17.18 21.78
C GLY A 71 0.57 -17.81 21.41
N ASN A 72 0.73 -18.21 20.14
CA ASN A 72 1.84 -19.04 19.70
C ASN A 72 2.90 -18.16 19.04
N GLU A 73 3.87 -17.71 19.85
CA GLU A 73 4.82 -16.65 19.47
C GLU A 73 5.85 -17.08 18.41
N ASN A 74 6.10 -18.39 18.26
CA ASN A 74 7.24 -18.87 17.47
C ASN A 74 7.01 -18.90 15.95
N GLU A 75 5.95 -19.55 15.46
CA GLU A 75 5.70 -19.65 14.00
C GLU A 75 5.08 -18.38 13.41
N TYR A 76 4.11 -17.81 14.13
CA TYR A 76 3.39 -16.63 13.67
C TYR A 76 4.17 -15.34 13.93
N GLY A 77 5.00 -15.27 14.98
CA GLY A 77 5.76 -14.07 15.33
C GLY A 77 6.84 -13.69 14.31
N VAL A 78 7.52 -14.67 13.72
CA VAL A 78 8.53 -14.41 12.68
C VAL A 78 7.88 -13.88 11.40
N LYS A 79 6.78 -14.52 10.95
CA LYS A 79 6.00 -14.05 9.80
C LYS A 79 5.40 -12.68 10.06
N LEU A 80 4.86 -12.44 11.25
CA LEU A 80 4.29 -11.15 11.63
C LEU A 80 5.31 -10.02 11.56
N LYS A 81 6.52 -10.22 12.10
CA LYS A 81 7.62 -9.25 11.99
C LYS A 81 8.08 -9.05 10.54
N HIS A 82 8.06 -10.11 9.72
CA HIS A 82 8.38 -10.01 8.31
C HIS A 82 7.35 -9.14 7.57
N TYR A 83 6.06 -9.40 7.77
CA TYR A 83 4.99 -8.60 7.17
C TYR A 83 4.96 -7.17 7.71
N GLU A 84 5.22 -6.95 9.01
CA GLU A 84 5.34 -5.59 9.57
C GLU A 84 6.45 -4.80 8.86
N LYS A 85 7.60 -5.45 8.65
CA LYS A 85 8.72 -4.83 7.93
C LYS A 85 8.36 -4.53 6.48
N LEU A 86 7.70 -5.45 5.78
CA LEU A 86 7.24 -5.25 4.40
C LEU A 86 6.26 -4.08 4.30
N VAL A 87 5.27 -3.99 5.21
CA VAL A 87 4.32 -2.87 5.25
C VAL A 87 5.06 -1.54 5.40
N LYS A 88 6.03 -1.45 6.31
CA LYS A 88 6.82 -0.22 6.52
C LYS A 88 7.70 0.14 5.32
N ASP A 89 8.26 -0.86 4.65
CA ASP A 89 9.11 -0.67 3.47
C ASP A 89 8.28 -0.18 2.28
N MET A 90 7.09 -0.78 2.06
CA MET A 90 6.12 -0.34 1.06
C MET A 90 5.59 1.05 1.35
N GLU A 91 5.26 1.37 2.61
CA GLU A 91 4.84 2.71 3.03
C GLU A 91 5.94 3.76 2.80
N ASN A 92 7.21 3.41 3.00
CA ASN A 92 8.33 4.30 2.71
C ASN A 92 8.53 4.48 1.20
N SER A 93 8.37 3.39 0.43
CA SER A 93 8.46 3.44 -1.03
C SER A 93 7.34 4.24 -1.66
N ILE A 94 6.15 4.32 -1.03
CA ILE A 94 5.05 5.15 -1.51
C ILE A 94 5.40 6.63 -1.39
N THR A 95 5.71 7.20 -2.54
CA THR A 95 5.98 8.61 -2.82
C THR A 95 5.13 9.08 -4.00
N LYS A 96 4.98 10.39 -4.15
CA LYS A 96 4.25 10.98 -5.30
C LYS A 96 4.81 10.48 -6.64
N GLU A 97 6.14 10.39 -6.77
CA GLU A 97 6.82 9.82 -7.94
C GLU A 97 6.45 8.37 -8.21
N THR A 98 6.47 7.48 -7.20
CA THR A 98 6.08 6.07 -7.40
C THR A 98 4.61 5.87 -7.75
N LEU A 99 3.77 6.84 -7.39
CA LEU A 99 2.36 6.82 -7.76
C LEU A 99 2.10 7.43 -9.14
N GLY A 100 3.15 7.81 -9.88
CA GLY A 100 3.01 8.50 -11.16
C GLY A 100 2.44 9.90 -11.01
N ILE A 101 2.34 10.42 -9.78
CA ILE A 101 2.00 11.81 -9.49
C ILE A 101 3.31 12.58 -9.64
N THR A 102 3.77 12.74 -10.87
CA THR A 102 4.58 13.91 -11.18
C THR A 102 3.69 15.10 -10.88
N ASP A 103 4.09 15.89 -9.88
CA ASP A 103 3.75 17.30 -9.87
C ASP A 103 4.13 17.77 -11.28
N GLU A 104 3.13 17.96 -12.15
CA GLU A 104 3.33 18.74 -13.36
C GLU A 104 3.67 20.14 -12.84
N ILE A 105 4.92 20.32 -12.42
CA ILE A 105 5.56 21.60 -12.49
C ILE A 105 5.59 21.86 -13.99
N THR A 106 4.51 22.45 -14.48
CA THR A 106 4.49 23.34 -15.61
C THR A 106 5.50 24.45 -15.34
N SER A 107 6.78 24.11 -15.44
CA SER A 107 7.87 24.99 -15.78
C SER A 107 8.17 24.54 -17.21
N ILE A 108 7.56 25.10 -18.24
CA ILE A 108 7.95 26.41 -18.81
C ILE A 108 9.44 26.74 -18.59
N PHE A 109 10.35 25.75 -18.60
CA PHE A 109 11.75 26.03 -18.91
C PHE A 109 11.84 26.14 -20.43
N GLY A 110 12.02 27.39 -20.85
CA GLY A 110 11.75 27.88 -22.18
C GLY A 110 12.40 27.08 -23.31
N THR A 111 11.71 27.09 -24.45
CA THR A 111 12.34 26.97 -25.75
C THR A 111 13.50 27.97 -25.84
N PHE A 112 14.73 27.52 -25.57
CA PHE A 112 15.91 28.19 -26.10
C PHE A 112 16.11 27.66 -27.52
N LYS A 113 15.46 28.31 -28.49
CA LYS A 113 15.97 28.30 -29.87
C LYS A 113 17.29 29.06 -29.86
N ILE A 114 18.40 28.35 -29.69
CA ILE A 114 19.71 28.89 -30.09
C ILE A 114 19.81 28.64 -31.59
N GLY A 115 19.19 29.53 -32.37
CA GLY A 115 19.37 29.63 -33.80
C GLY A 115 19.98 30.98 -34.12
N ARG A 116 21.26 30.97 -34.49
CA ARG A 116 22.01 31.91 -35.36
C ARG A 116 23.50 31.55 -35.20
N GLY A 117 24.25 31.25 -36.26
CA GLY A 117 24.24 31.94 -37.56
C GLY A 117 25.25 33.05 -37.48
#